data_AF-W8P5N4-F1
#
_entry.id   AF-W8P5N4-F1
#
_cell.length_a   1.000
_cell.length_b   1.000
_cell.length_c   1.000
_cell.angle_alpha   90.00
_cell.angle_beta   90.00
_cell.angle_gamma   90.00
#
_symmetry.space_group_name_H-M   'P 1'
#
loop_
_entity.id
_entity.type
_entity.pdbx_description
1 polymer ?
#
loop_
_entity_poly.entity_id
_entity_poly.type
_entity_poly.pdbx_seq_one_letter_code
_entity_poly.pdbx_strand_id
1 'polypeptide(L)'
;MGWDMGLDYEETYKLLLKDLTEARRKDGIKALKRRLYLIILLTQLRNGSRIGEAIEFISKVSQEYSREALITVEKRTDGYQRLMVLPKEVKKADLLTVKGLLEEELQKHGRKGMVAKISTWVKKTYGFNTHSLRYAFVSYLAQKKYPPQIIAKITGHKRLDYILHYTQEKAAQELLVKLDLI
;
A
#
# COMPACT_ATOMS: atom_id res chain seq x y z
N MET A 1 -3.95 8.80 18.65
CA MET A 1 -3.23 9.16 17.41
C MET A 1 -4.09 8.71 16.23
N GLY A 2 -4.36 9.60 15.28
CA GLY A 2 -5.19 9.31 14.11
C GLY A 2 -4.60 8.21 13.24
N TRP A 3 -5.46 7.38 12.65
CA TRP A 3 -5.07 6.32 11.72
C TRP A 3 -4.55 6.88 10.40
N ASP A 4 -5.04 8.07 10.02
CA ASP A 4 -4.54 8.86 8.90
C ASP A 4 -3.56 9.92 9.39
N MET A 5 -2.44 10.06 8.68
CA MET A 5 -1.39 11.05 8.96
C MET A 5 -1.30 12.10 7.85
N GLY A 6 -2.25 12.15 6.92
CA GLY A 6 -2.33 13.17 5.89
C GLY A 6 -1.24 13.08 4.83
N LEU A 7 -0.80 11.85 4.50
CA LEU A 7 0.24 11.64 3.51
C LEU A 7 -0.23 12.05 2.10
N ASP A 8 0.59 12.84 1.39
CA ASP A 8 0.40 13.06 -0.03
C ASP A 8 0.80 11.80 -0.83
N TYR A 9 -0.06 11.38 -1.74
CA TYR A 9 0.14 10.16 -2.51
C TYR A 9 1.33 10.26 -3.47
N GLU A 10 1.48 11.37 -4.19
CA GLU A 10 2.51 11.52 -5.21
C GLU A 10 3.90 11.67 -4.59
N GLU A 11 4.01 12.46 -3.53
CA GLU A 11 5.23 12.61 -2.74
C GLU A 11 5.64 11.29 -2.09
N THR A 12 4.70 10.59 -1.45
CA THR A 12 4.98 9.29 -0.83
C THR A 12 5.39 8.26 -1.86
N TYR A 13 4.74 8.25 -3.03
CA TYR A 13 5.11 7.38 -4.15
C TYR A 13 6.54 7.67 -4.63
N LYS A 14 6.89 8.94 -4.86
CA LYS A 14 8.25 9.35 -5.26
C LYS A 14 9.29 8.96 -4.22
N LEU A 15 8.99 9.16 -2.93
CA LEU A 15 9.85 8.78 -1.81
C LEU A 15 10.14 7.27 -1.79
N LEU A 16 9.09 6.44 -1.80
CA LEU A 16 9.24 4.98 -1.78
C LEU A 16 9.97 4.45 -3.03
N LEU A 17 9.72 5.05 -4.20
CA LEU A 17 10.39 4.67 -5.45
C LEU A 17 11.87 5.06 -5.46
N LYS A 18 12.21 6.24 -4.95
CA LYS A 18 13.60 6.68 -4.78
C LYS A 18 14.35 5.70 -3.88
N ASP A 19 13.80 5.41 -2.71
CA ASP A 19 14.38 4.47 -1.76
C ASP A 19 14.52 3.06 -2.33
N LEU A 20 13.55 2.59 -3.13
CA LEU A 20 13.62 1.29 -3.79
C LEU A 20 14.76 1.27 -4.81
N THR A 21 14.95 2.36 -5.54
CA THR A 21 16.03 2.52 -6.51
C THR A 21 17.39 2.54 -5.82
N GLU A 22 17.52 3.19 -4.66
CA GLU A 22 18.74 3.16 -3.85
C GLU A 22 19.01 1.77 -3.27
N ALA A 23 17.98 1.08 -2.77
CA ALA A 23 18.11 -0.27 -2.21
C ALA A 23 18.54 -1.30 -3.26
N ARG A 24 18.17 -1.12 -4.54
CA ARG A 24 18.61 -1.98 -5.66
C ARG A 24 20.11 -1.91 -5.94
N ARG A 25 20.78 -0.82 -5.56
CA ARG A 25 22.21 -0.59 -5.81
C ARG A 25 23.10 -1.12 -4.68
N LYS A 26 22.50 -1.64 -3.61
CA LYS A 26 23.21 -2.06 -2.40
C LYS A 26 23.06 -3.57 -2.22
N ASP A 27 24.15 -4.19 -1.82
CA ASP A 27 24.19 -5.62 -1.51
C ASP A 27 24.02 -5.91 -0.01
N GLY A 28 23.80 -7.18 0.29
CA GLY A 28 23.70 -7.70 1.65
C GLY A 28 22.28 -7.75 2.23
N ILE A 29 22.13 -8.51 3.31
CA ILE A 29 20.84 -8.89 3.87
C ILE A 29 19.99 -7.68 4.31
N LYS A 30 20.63 -6.60 4.81
CA LYS A 30 19.94 -5.38 5.23
C LYS A 30 19.33 -4.64 4.03
N ALA A 31 20.07 -4.54 2.93
CA ALA A 31 19.58 -3.93 1.70
C ALA A 31 18.47 -4.77 1.06
N LEU A 32 18.63 -6.10 1.05
CA LEU A 32 17.62 -7.04 0.56
C LEU A 32 16.30 -6.92 1.33
N LYS A 33 16.39 -6.86 2.66
CA LYS A 33 15.22 -6.68 3.53
C LYS A 33 14.52 -5.34 3.30
N ARG A 34 15.30 -4.26 3.15
CA ARG A 34 14.76 -2.94 2.78
C ARG A 34 14.05 -2.98 1.43
N ARG A 35 14.63 -3.65 0.43
CA ARG A 35 14.03 -3.83 -0.90
C ARG A 35 12.70 -4.57 -0.81
N LEU A 36 12.63 -5.67 -0.06
CA LEU A 36 11.40 -6.42 0.18
C LEU A 36 10.30 -5.52 0.78
N TYR A 37 10.63 -4.78 1.84
CA TYR A 37 9.67 -3.91 2.50
C TYR A 37 9.17 -2.80 1.57
N LEU A 38 10.06 -2.17 0.81
CA LEU A 38 9.70 -1.12 -0.15
C LEU A 38 8.80 -1.64 -1.28
N ILE A 39 9.04 -2.85 -1.80
CA ILE A 39 8.16 -3.49 -2.79
C ILE A 39 6.75 -3.67 -2.21
N ILE A 40 6.65 -4.16 -0.98
CA ILE A 40 5.37 -4.38 -0.30
C ILE A 40 4.64 -3.03 -0.08
N LEU A 41 5.35 -1.99 0.38
CA LEU A 41 4.76 -0.67 0.65
C LEU A 41 4.32 0.04 -0.63
N LEU A 42 5.14 -0.02 -1.68
CA LEU A 42 4.78 0.56 -2.98
C LEU A 42 3.55 -0.15 -3.55
N THR A 43 3.48 -1.47 -3.40
CA THR A 43 2.30 -2.27 -3.78
C THR A 43 1.08 -1.88 -2.95
N GLN A 44 1.24 -1.70 -1.65
CA GLN A 44 0.16 -1.28 -0.76
C GLN A 44 -0.40 0.08 -1.19
N LEU A 45 0.47 1.05 -1.42
CA LEU A 45 0.12 2.41 -1.86
C LEU A 45 -0.61 2.37 -3.21
N ARG A 46 -0.10 1.64 -4.20
CA ARG A 46 -0.65 1.60 -5.56
C ARG A 46 -1.98 0.86 -5.68
N ASN A 47 -2.32 0.02 -4.70
CA ASN A 47 -3.55 -0.76 -4.69
C ASN A 47 -4.53 -0.31 -3.60
N GLY A 48 -4.19 0.70 -2.81
CA GLY A 48 -4.96 1.12 -1.62
C GLY A 48 -5.25 -0.04 -0.67
N SER A 49 -4.32 -0.99 -0.51
CA SER A 49 -4.55 -2.22 0.25
C SER A 49 -4.26 -2.06 1.74
N ARG A 50 -4.71 -3.02 2.55
CA ARG A 50 -4.06 -3.24 3.85
C ARG A 50 -2.69 -3.87 3.65
N ILE A 51 -1.83 -3.71 4.64
CA ILE A 51 -0.46 -4.23 4.59
C ILE A 51 -0.44 -5.77 4.51
N GLY A 52 -1.34 -6.46 5.20
CA GLY A 52 -1.47 -7.92 5.12
C GLY A 52 -1.86 -8.40 3.72
N GLU A 53 -2.79 -7.71 3.06
CA GLU A 53 -3.19 -7.96 1.67
C GLU A 53 -2.01 -7.75 0.70
N ALA A 54 -1.18 -6.72 0.92
CA ALA A 54 0.01 -6.48 0.09
C ALA A 54 1.07 -7.60 0.26
N ILE A 55 1.26 -8.10 1.47
CA ILE A 55 2.17 -9.23 1.73
C ILE A 55 1.67 -10.48 1.02
N GLU A 56 0.38 -10.79 1.14
CA GLU A 56 -0.26 -11.94 0.47
C GLU A 56 -0.14 -11.82 -1.06
N PHE A 57 -0.41 -10.63 -1.60
CA PHE A 57 -0.27 -10.35 -3.02
C PHE A 57 1.15 -10.59 -3.52
N ILE A 58 2.16 -10.01 -2.85
CA ILE A 58 3.56 -10.16 -3.25
C ILE A 58 4.01 -11.62 -3.14
N SER A 59 3.55 -12.35 -2.12
CA SER A 59 3.80 -13.80 -2.01
C SER A 59 3.27 -14.55 -3.23
N LYS A 60 2.01 -14.31 -3.60
CA LYS A 60 1.34 -14.99 -4.72
C LYS A 60 1.99 -14.68 -6.07
N VAL A 61 2.18 -13.41 -6.40
CA VAL A 61 2.77 -13.03 -7.70
C VAL A 61 4.26 -13.38 -7.82
N SER A 62 4.98 -13.55 -6.69
CA SER A 62 6.36 -14.04 -6.72
C SER A 62 6.47 -15.54 -7.03
N GLN A 63 5.39 -16.30 -6.78
CA GLN A 63 5.31 -17.72 -7.11
C GLN A 63 4.82 -17.92 -8.55
N GLU A 64 3.76 -17.21 -8.94
CA GLU A 64 3.10 -17.35 -10.24
C GLU A 64 3.79 -16.54 -11.37
N TYR A 65 4.69 -15.63 -11.02
CA TYR A 65 5.29 -14.66 -11.94
C TYR A 65 4.28 -13.81 -12.73
N SER A 66 3.08 -13.63 -12.18
CA SER A 66 2.02 -12.78 -12.72
C SER A 66 2.24 -11.30 -12.35
N ARG A 67 1.58 -10.39 -13.06
CA ARG A 67 1.49 -8.97 -12.67
C ARG A 67 0.21 -8.64 -11.92
N GLU A 68 -0.71 -9.57 -11.81
CA GLU A 68 -2.01 -9.37 -11.18
C GLU A 68 -2.51 -10.64 -10.50
N ALA A 69 -3.30 -10.47 -9.45
CA ALA A 69 -3.88 -11.57 -8.72
C ALA A 69 -5.12 -11.12 -7.94
N LEU A 70 -6.08 -12.05 -7.80
CA LEU A 70 -7.19 -11.91 -6.87
C LEU A 70 -6.72 -12.21 -5.45
N ILE A 71 -7.03 -11.28 -4.54
CA ILE A 71 -6.68 -11.33 -3.11
C ILE A 71 -7.94 -11.19 -2.26
N THR A 72 -8.05 -12.04 -1.25
CA THR A 72 -9.15 -11.99 -0.28
C THR A 72 -8.99 -10.75 0.59
N VAL A 73 -10.04 -9.93 0.65
CA VAL A 73 -10.01 -8.67 1.40
C VAL A 73 -10.03 -8.95 2.90
N GLU A 74 -9.08 -8.38 3.64
CA GLU A 74 -9.01 -8.59 5.08
C GLU A 74 -10.23 -7.98 5.79
N LYS A 75 -10.61 -8.62 6.90
CA LYS A 75 -11.75 -8.23 7.77
C LYS A 75 -13.13 -8.41 7.15
N ARG A 76 -13.22 -8.94 5.93
CA ARG A 76 -14.48 -9.39 5.34
C ARG A 76 -14.68 -10.88 5.61
N THR A 77 -15.87 -11.25 6.06
CA THR A 77 -16.26 -12.65 6.33
C THR A 77 -16.98 -13.31 5.15
N ASP A 78 -17.33 -12.54 4.13
CA ASP A 78 -18.05 -13.00 2.92
C ASP A 78 -17.10 -13.52 1.82
N GLY A 79 -15.82 -13.72 2.13
CA GLY A 79 -14.83 -14.26 1.19
C GLY A 79 -14.54 -13.37 -0.02
N TYR A 80 -14.96 -12.10 -0.01
CA TYR A 80 -14.81 -11.23 -1.15
C TYR A 80 -13.35 -11.03 -1.57
N GLN A 81 -13.10 -11.23 -2.87
CA GLN A 81 -11.80 -11.01 -3.49
C GLN A 81 -11.81 -9.75 -4.34
N ARG A 82 -10.64 -9.13 -4.47
CA ARG A 82 -10.42 -8.02 -5.40
C ARG A 82 -9.13 -8.22 -6.19
N LEU A 83 -9.09 -7.63 -7.38
CA LEU A 83 -7.89 -7.57 -8.18
C LEU A 83 -6.89 -6.62 -7.52
N MET A 84 -5.66 -7.09 -7.39
CA MET A 84 -4.49 -6.26 -7.11
C MET A 84 -3.52 -6.38 -8.27
N VAL A 85 -2.78 -5.30 -8.53
CA VAL A 85 -1.86 -5.17 -9.66
C VAL A 85 -0.49 -4.77 -9.14
N LEU A 86 0.54 -5.45 -9.61
CA LEU A 86 1.94 -5.18 -9.28
C LEU A 86 2.32 -3.81 -9.87
N PRO A 87 2.92 -2.90 -9.08
CA PRO A 87 3.40 -1.62 -9.61
C PRO A 87 4.36 -1.84 -10.79
N LYS A 88 4.21 -1.05 -11.86
CA LYS A 88 5.07 -1.16 -13.07
C LYS A 88 6.56 -0.98 -12.76
N GLU A 89 6.84 -0.26 -11.68
CA GLU A 89 8.18 0.03 -11.19
C GLU A 89 8.84 -1.19 -10.55
N VAL A 90 8.07 -2.19 -10.11
CA VAL A 90 8.57 -3.48 -9.60
C VAL A 90 8.72 -4.44 -10.77
N LYS A 91 9.97 -4.83 -11.03
CA LYS A 91 10.38 -5.71 -12.13
C LYS A 91 10.38 -7.17 -11.67
N LYS A 92 10.31 -8.12 -12.63
CA LYS A 92 10.43 -9.56 -12.34
C LYS A 92 11.72 -9.89 -11.56
N ALA A 93 12.83 -9.22 -11.90
CA ALA A 93 14.10 -9.36 -11.20
C ALA A 93 14.00 -8.96 -9.71
N ASP A 94 13.22 -7.94 -9.36
CA ASP A 94 12.99 -7.58 -7.96
C ASP A 94 12.32 -8.71 -7.18
N LEU A 95 11.27 -9.31 -7.76
CA LEU A 95 10.54 -10.42 -7.13
C LEU A 95 11.44 -11.64 -6.96
N LEU A 96 12.22 -11.99 -7.98
CA LEU A 96 13.18 -13.09 -7.91
C LEU A 96 14.22 -12.86 -6.80
N THR A 97 14.74 -11.64 -6.67
CA THR A 97 15.73 -11.31 -5.64
C THR A 97 15.15 -11.45 -4.23
N VAL A 98 13.90 -11.04 -3.99
CA VAL A 98 13.33 -11.02 -2.63
C VAL A 98 12.53 -12.27 -2.25
N LYS A 99 12.23 -13.17 -3.21
CA LYS A 99 11.37 -14.34 -3.01
C LYS A 99 11.81 -15.22 -1.85
N GLY A 100 13.08 -15.65 -1.82
CA GLY A 100 13.60 -16.52 -0.77
C GLY A 100 13.50 -15.88 0.63
N LEU A 101 13.84 -14.59 0.74
CA LEU A 101 13.71 -13.86 2.01
C LEU A 101 12.25 -13.70 2.45
N LEU A 102 11.33 -13.46 1.50
CA LEU A 102 9.90 -13.38 1.81
C LEU A 102 9.37 -14.71 2.34
N GLU A 103 9.73 -15.82 1.71
CA GLU A 103 9.35 -17.18 2.14
C GLU A 103 9.89 -17.48 3.54
N GLU A 104 11.16 -17.17 3.81
CA GLU A 104 11.78 -17.34 5.13
C GLU A 104 11.08 -16.49 6.22
N GLU A 105 10.85 -15.20 5.95
CA GLU A 105 10.19 -14.30 6.91
C GLU A 105 8.72 -14.72 7.17
N LEU A 106 8.02 -15.21 6.15
CA LEU A 106 6.66 -15.76 6.28
C LEU A 106 6.64 -17.05 7.08
N GLN A 107 7.57 -17.97 6.85
CA GLN A 107 7.68 -19.21 7.64
C GLN A 107 8.01 -18.91 9.10
N LYS A 108 8.93 -17.98 9.35
CA LYS A 108 9.43 -17.67 10.69
C LYS A 108 8.44 -16.85 11.54
N HIS A 109 7.71 -15.94 10.92
CA HIS A 109 6.89 -14.96 11.67
C HIS A 109 5.40 -15.01 11.33
N GLY A 110 5.03 -15.73 10.27
CA GLY A 110 3.70 -15.64 9.69
C GLY A 110 3.36 -14.26 9.15
N ARG A 111 2.20 -14.14 8.50
CA ARG A 111 1.72 -12.87 7.95
C ARG A 111 1.56 -11.80 9.02
N LYS A 112 0.99 -12.15 10.18
CA LYS A 112 0.78 -11.20 11.29
C LYS A 112 2.11 -10.65 11.85
N GLY A 113 3.11 -11.51 12.01
CA GLY A 113 4.44 -11.09 12.46
C GLY A 113 5.14 -10.20 11.43
N MET A 114 5.04 -10.51 10.14
CA MET A 114 5.53 -9.64 9.08
C MET A 114 4.85 -8.26 9.08
N VAL A 115 3.52 -8.21 9.24
CA VAL A 115 2.78 -6.94 9.37
C VAL A 115 3.34 -6.09 10.51
N ALA A 116 3.57 -6.68 11.69
CA ALA A 116 4.13 -5.96 12.83
C ALA A 116 5.54 -5.42 12.52
N LYS A 117 6.43 -6.27 11.98
CA LYS A 117 7.81 -5.88 11.65
C LYS A 117 7.88 -4.76 10.62
N ILE A 118 7.09 -4.84 9.55
CA ILE A 118 7.04 -3.79 8.53
C ILE A 118 6.46 -2.52 9.13
N SER A 119 5.39 -2.60 9.92
CA SER A 119 4.77 -1.42 10.54
C SER A 119 5.73 -0.71 11.50
N THR A 120 6.48 -1.46 12.32
CA THR A 120 7.52 -0.88 13.18
C THR A 120 8.64 -0.25 12.37
N TRP A 121 9.09 -0.91 11.29
CA TRP A 121 10.14 -0.37 10.42
C TRP A 121 9.69 0.93 9.75
N VAL A 122 8.49 0.96 9.15
CA VAL A 122 7.92 2.16 8.51
C VAL A 122 7.82 3.32 9.49
N LYS A 123 7.33 3.06 10.70
CA LYS A 123 7.21 4.11 11.72
C LYS A 123 8.58 4.69 12.11
N LYS A 124 9.60 3.84 12.23
CA LYS A 124 10.98 4.27 12.56
C LYS A 124 11.67 4.98 11.39
N THR A 125 11.42 4.55 10.16
CA THR A 125 12.12 5.06 8.97
C THR A 125 11.47 6.32 8.39
N TYR A 126 10.14 6.39 8.38
CA TYR A 126 9.40 7.49 7.73
C TYR A 126 8.50 8.29 8.66
N GLY A 127 8.37 7.88 9.93
CA GLY A 127 7.52 8.58 10.90
C GLY A 127 6.02 8.34 10.73
N PHE A 128 5.56 7.66 9.68
CA PHE A 128 4.14 7.35 9.46
C PHE A 128 3.75 5.89 9.75
N ASN A 129 2.45 5.57 9.72
CA ASN A 129 1.95 4.19 9.85
C ASN A 129 1.52 3.61 8.49
N THR A 130 1.51 2.29 8.34
CA THR A 130 1.22 1.62 7.05
C THR A 130 -0.21 1.84 6.57
N HIS A 131 -1.16 2.07 7.46
CA HIS A 131 -2.55 2.33 7.09
C HIS A 131 -2.73 3.72 6.45
N SER A 132 -1.86 4.68 6.76
CA SER A 132 -1.82 5.98 6.08
C SER A 132 -1.56 5.85 4.57
N LEU A 133 -0.86 4.81 4.09
CA LEU A 133 -0.68 4.57 2.65
C LEU A 133 -2.00 4.26 1.94
N ARG A 134 -2.91 3.54 2.60
CA ARG A 134 -4.26 3.28 2.07
C ARG A 134 -5.06 4.57 1.98
N TYR A 135 -4.97 5.44 2.99
CA TYR A 135 -5.66 6.73 2.97
C TYR A 135 -5.09 7.72 1.97
N ALA A 136 -3.76 7.72 1.77
CA ALA A 136 -3.13 8.50 0.70
C ALA A 136 -3.72 8.12 -0.67
N PHE A 137 -3.86 6.82 -0.96
CA PHE A 137 -4.49 6.33 -2.18
C PHE A 137 -5.96 6.76 -2.32
N VAL A 138 -6.76 6.59 -1.25
CA VAL A 138 -8.17 6.99 -1.25
C VAL A 138 -8.32 8.49 -1.49
N SER A 139 -7.53 9.30 -0.77
CA SER A 139 -7.54 10.77 -0.89
C SER A 139 -7.14 11.20 -2.30
N TYR A 140 -6.08 10.62 -2.86
CA TYR A 140 -5.65 10.93 -4.22
C TYR A 140 -6.75 10.65 -5.26
N LEU A 141 -7.42 9.49 -5.18
CA LEU A 141 -8.52 9.22 -6.10
C LEU A 141 -9.72 10.16 -5.89
N ALA A 142 -10.01 10.54 -4.65
CA ALA A 142 -11.06 11.51 -4.34
C ALA A 142 -10.74 12.88 -4.94
N GLN A 143 -9.49 13.35 -4.82
CA GLN A 143 -9.01 14.61 -5.41
C GLN A 143 -9.06 14.60 -6.94
N LYS A 144 -8.81 13.44 -7.55
CA LYS A 144 -9.01 13.22 -8.99
C LYS A 144 -10.49 13.04 -9.37
N LYS A 145 -11.41 13.25 -8.43
CA LYS A 145 -12.87 13.20 -8.61
C LYS A 145 -13.41 11.84 -9.08
N TYR A 146 -12.72 10.75 -8.75
CA TYR A 146 -13.25 9.42 -9.01
C TYR A 146 -14.47 9.14 -8.13
N PRO A 147 -15.50 8.44 -8.65
CA PRO A 147 -16.69 8.18 -7.86
C PRO A 147 -16.40 7.30 -6.62
N PRO A 148 -16.93 7.63 -5.43
CA PRO A 148 -16.71 6.88 -4.18
C PRO A 148 -16.95 5.37 -4.29
N GLN A 149 -17.95 4.95 -5.06
CA GLN A 149 -18.26 3.55 -5.31
C GLN A 149 -17.13 2.80 -6.03
N ILE A 150 -16.44 3.47 -6.95
CA ILE A 150 -15.29 2.88 -7.68
C ILE A 150 -14.11 2.74 -6.71
N ILE A 151 -13.82 3.80 -5.93
CA ILE A 151 -12.76 3.77 -4.90
C ILE A 151 -13.03 2.65 -3.89
N ALA A 152 -14.28 2.49 -3.45
CA ALA A 152 -14.67 1.43 -2.52
C ALA A 152 -14.45 0.02 -3.11
N LYS A 153 -14.79 -0.20 -4.38
CA LYS A 153 -14.55 -1.49 -5.06
C LYS A 153 -13.06 -1.78 -5.23
N ILE A 154 -12.26 -0.80 -5.63
CA ILE A 154 -10.80 -0.92 -5.74
C ILE A 154 -10.19 -1.31 -4.39
N THR A 155 -10.61 -0.65 -3.31
CA THR A 155 -10.02 -0.84 -1.96
C THR A 155 -10.69 -1.96 -1.14
N GLY A 156 -11.76 -2.57 -1.65
CA GLY A 156 -12.46 -3.69 -1.02
C GLY A 156 -13.41 -3.29 0.12
N HIS A 157 -13.82 -2.03 0.23
CA HIS A 157 -14.78 -1.61 1.27
C HIS A 157 -16.18 -2.19 1.03
N LYS A 158 -16.82 -2.67 2.10
CA LYS A 158 -18.20 -3.19 2.07
C LYS A 158 -19.24 -2.06 2.10
N ARG A 159 -18.99 -1.03 2.92
CA ARG A 159 -19.85 0.15 3.07
C ARG A 159 -19.16 1.38 2.48
N LEU A 160 -19.95 2.23 1.82
CA LEU A 160 -19.45 3.46 1.20
C LEU A 160 -19.18 4.56 2.24
N ASP A 161 -19.85 4.52 3.39
CA ASP A 161 -19.84 5.58 4.42
C ASP A 161 -18.42 6.02 4.80
N TYR A 162 -17.48 5.07 4.92
CA TYR A 162 -16.09 5.39 5.21
C TYR A 162 -15.41 6.16 4.06
N ILE A 163 -15.63 5.73 2.82
CA ILE A 163 -15.06 6.45 1.66
C ILE A 163 -15.73 7.82 1.54
N LEU A 164 -17.05 7.89 1.73
CA LEU A 164 -17.82 9.13 1.68
C LEU A 164 -17.31 10.14 2.70
N HIS A 165 -17.18 9.76 3.98
CA HIS A 165 -16.63 10.63 5.02
C HIS A 165 -15.29 11.24 4.60
N TYR A 166 -14.34 10.40 4.16
CA TYR A 166 -13.02 10.87 3.71
C TYR A 166 -13.09 11.79 2.48
N THR A 167 -13.89 11.41 1.48
CA THR A 167 -14.03 12.21 0.25
C THR A 167 -14.74 13.54 0.49
N GLN A 168 -15.77 13.56 1.34
CA GLN A 168 -16.54 14.75 1.69
C GLN A 168 -15.72 15.72 2.52
N GLU A 169 -14.99 15.22 3.53
CA GLU A 169 -14.11 16.06 4.35
C GLU A 169 -13.03 16.74 3.50
N LYS A 170 -12.39 16.00 2.59
CA LYS A 170 -11.40 16.56 1.67
C LYS A 170 -12.00 17.56 0.68
N ALA A 171 -13.15 17.24 0.09
CA ALA A 171 -13.83 18.16 -0.82
C ALA A 171 -14.26 19.45 -0.10
N ALA A 172 -14.74 19.36 1.14
CA ALA A 172 -15.11 20.52 1.96
C ALA A 172 -13.89 21.39 2.29
N GLN A 173 -12.78 20.79 2.71
CA GLN A 173 -11.51 21.49 2.97
C GLN A 173 -11.00 22.22 1.72
N GLU A 174 -10.99 21.55 0.56
CA GLU A 174 -10.56 22.15 -0.69
C GLU A 174 -11.47 23.29 -1.15
N LEU A 175 -12.78 23.16 -0.97
CA LEU A 175 -13.74 24.22 -1.29
C LEU A 175 -13.52 25.43 -0.39
N LEU A 176 -13.35 25.23 0.92
CA LEU A 176 -13.11 26.30 1.87
C LEU A 176 -11.85 27.10 1.52
N VAL A 177 -10.74 26.43 1.18
CA VAL A 177 -9.51 27.09 0.75
C VAL A 177 -9.70 27.87 -0.57
N LYS A 178 -10.48 27.33 -1.51
CA LYS A 178 -10.76 28.02 -2.77
C LYS A 178 -11.62 29.27 -2.59
N LEU A 179 -12.55 29.25 -1.64
CA LEU A 179 -13.41 30.40 -1.35
C LEU A 179 -12.64 31.59 -0.77
N ASP A 180 -11.50 31.34 -0.10
CA ASP A 180 -10.62 32.39 0.43
C ASP A 180 -9.74 33.06 -0.66
N LEU A 181 -9.67 32.45 -1.85
CA LEU A 181 -8.91 32.95 -3.00
C LEU A 181 -9.77 33.74 -4.00
N ILE A 182 -11.05 33.99 -3.66
CA ILE A 182 -12.03 34.75 -4.45
C ILE A 182 -12.26 36.10 -3.76
#